data_AF-A0A520KWF0-F1
#
_entry.id   AF-A0A520KWF0-F1
#
_cell.length_a   1.000
_cell.length_b   1.000
_cell.length_c   1.000
_cell.angle_alpha   90.00
_cell.angle_beta   90.00
_cell.angle_gamma   90.00
#
_symmetry.space_group_name_H-M   'P 1'
#
loop_
_entity.id
_entity.type
_entity.pdbx_description
1 polymer ?
#
loop_
_entity_poly.entity_id
_entity_poly.type
_entity_poly.pdbx_seq_one_letter_code
_entity_poly.pdbx_strand_id
1 'polypeptide(L)'
;MEAIKMMEEEDEWGLWDRYMDKIDGRRKVCGMDLAELANKYGTPLYVIFESIIEDNYKKYKTLEKTYKNHLLCYAVKANATFALLKLLSGYGVGADVASEYELKFALDAGIPPEKIRANGNCKSDYFLEECVKRGIIINVDPEEELYILNDVAQKLGSEARVNLRLSGFPLENITSPNIFTCGGWTKFGTDIRRARDVFWNVKKLTNINLQGLMVHLGSQVTEVNAYADALNILIELVKDADDAGIKIEEIDLGGGFGISYMGEKGWKETKEKVKEAGFHRTWQDAPLGYAYDTKREELVWQGEEFYAPLTPDLFIERLFSDPLQSKLKEIGSPLLVLEPGRGIVGNAGLTIFKVCHVGKTPNGQNIIHVDGGANCNSQSIITPEQVHRMDIINDDKREDPFKTFVAGNLCYTGDLLSRIKISLGRKPMRGDFIVFYDTGAYEDFFASNANLFPRPARVMVSKDGRDKLVVRREEYTDIFSRDMGLEEMI
;
A
#
# COMPACT_ATOMS: atom_id res chain seq x y z
N MET A 1 0.37 25.26 -12.30
CA MET A 1 1.57 25.51 -13.13
C MET A 1 2.83 25.69 -12.30
N GLU A 2 2.85 26.50 -11.24
CA GLU A 2 4.03 26.59 -10.34
C GLU A 2 4.36 25.30 -9.59
N ALA A 3 3.35 24.54 -9.13
CA ALA A 3 3.57 23.23 -8.49
C ALA A 3 4.16 22.17 -9.45
N ILE A 4 3.76 22.19 -10.73
CA ILE A 4 4.31 21.32 -11.78
C ILE A 4 5.77 21.71 -12.08
N LYS A 5 6.07 23.01 -12.08
CA LYS A 5 7.43 23.52 -12.26
C LYS A 5 8.37 23.21 -11.08
N MET A 6 7.85 23.16 -9.86
CA MET A 6 8.61 22.71 -8.68
C MET A 6 8.91 21.20 -8.73
N MET A 7 8.03 20.38 -9.33
CA MET A 7 8.28 18.95 -9.53
C MET A 7 9.28 18.67 -10.67
N GLU A 8 9.40 19.57 -11.66
CA GLU A 8 10.39 19.48 -12.74
C GLU A 8 11.83 19.80 -12.28
N GLU A 9 11.99 20.52 -11.15
CA GLU A 9 13.30 20.85 -10.56
C GLU A 9 13.71 19.92 -9.40
N GLU A 10 12.86 18.96 -9.03
CA GLU A 10 13.18 17.97 -8.01
C GLU A 10 14.14 16.90 -8.57
N ASP A 11 15.24 16.68 -7.84
CA ASP A 11 16.30 15.72 -8.13
C ASP A 11 15.75 14.30 -8.40
N GLU A 12 16.61 13.37 -8.82
CA GLU A 12 16.30 11.95 -9.10
C GLU A 12 15.44 11.24 -8.01
N TRP A 13 15.30 11.81 -6.80
CA TRP A 13 14.64 11.24 -5.63
C TRP A 13 13.70 12.19 -4.82
N GLY A 14 13.33 13.36 -5.36
CA GLY A 14 12.30 14.35 -4.96
C GLY A 14 11.87 14.49 -3.49
N LEU A 15 10.95 13.63 -3.01
CA LEU A 15 10.19 13.85 -1.76
C LEU A 15 11.03 13.94 -0.49
N TRP A 16 12.08 13.13 -0.37
CA TRP A 16 12.88 13.07 0.86
C TRP A 16 13.77 14.29 1.04
N ASP A 17 14.14 14.98 -0.04
CA ASP A 17 15.03 16.14 0.02
C ASP A 17 14.38 17.33 0.75
N ARG A 18 13.04 17.34 0.87
CA ARG A 18 12.28 18.30 1.70
C ARG A 18 12.42 18.04 3.20
N TYR A 19 12.52 16.78 3.61
CA TYR A 19 12.54 16.36 5.02
C TYR A 19 13.95 16.07 5.52
N MET A 20 14.95 16.08 4.63
CA MET A 20 16.34 15.88 4.95
C MET A 20 17.05 17.18 5.33
N ASP A 21 17.83 17.16 6.40
CA ASP A 21 18.72 18.28 6.70
C ASP A 21 19.87 18.30 5.69
N LYS A 22 20.18 19.48 5.14
CA LYS A 22 21.24 19.70 4.14
C LYS A 22 22.66 19.84 4.74
N ILE A 23 22.84 19.52 6.03
CA ILE A 23 24.10 19.79 6.75
C ILE A 23 24.93 18.50 6.83
N ASP A 24 26.19 18.58 6.35
CA ASP A 24 27.14 17.47 6.18
C ASP A 24 27.42 16.64 7.44
N GLY A 25 27.64 15.34 7.21
CA GLY A 25 28.22 14.37 8.13
C GLY A 25 27.33 13.14 8.36
N ARG A 26 26.02 13.34 8.56
CA ARG A 26 25.07 12.28 8.91
C ARG A 26 23.68 12.56 8.34
N ARG A 27 23.00 11.51 7.88
CA ARG A 27 21.66 11.62 7.30
C ARG A 27 20.62 11.86 8.40
N LYS A 28 20.02 13.05 8.40
CA LYS A 28 18.89 13.40 9.26
C LYS A 28 17.59 13.47 8.46
N VAL A 29 16.51 12.97 9.04
CA VAL A 29 15.15 13.11 8.50
C VAL A 29 14.26 13.63 9.61
N CYS A 30 13.54 14.72 9.35
CA CYS A 30 12.72 15.41 10.36
C CYS A 30 13.52 15.72 11.64
N GLY A 31 14.78 16.15 11.48
CA GLY A 31 15.71 16.47 12.57
C GLY A 31 16.32 15.26 13.29
N MET A 32 15.91 14.03 12.96
CA MET A 32 16.42 12.81 13.60
C MET A 32 17.58 12.19 12.81
N ASP A 33 18.70 11.98 13.50
CA ASP A 33 19.84 11.23 12.96
C ASP A 33 19.48 9.73 12.86
N LEU A 34 19.45 9.23 11.62
CA LEU A 34 19.05 7.85 11.36
C LEU A 34 20.06 6.82 11.91
N ALA A 35 21.36 7.16 11.95
CA ALA A 35 22.37 6.29 12.53
C ALA A 35 22.23 6.23 14.06
N GLU A 36 21.83 7.32 14.71
CA GLU A 36 21.53 7.32 16.16
C GLU A 36 20.31 6.47 16.48
N LEU A 37 19.25 6.54 15.68
CA LEU A 37 18.08 5.65 15.80
C LEU A 37 18.48 4.17 15.66
N ALA A 38 19.28 3.85 14.65
CA ALA A 38 19.77 2.49 14.41
C ALA A 38 20.63 1.98 15.57
N ASN A 39 21.50 2.81 16.13
CA ASN A 39 22.30 2.45 17.30
C ASN A 39 21.43 2.28 18.56
N LYS A 40 20.41 3.12 18.75
CA LYS A 40 19.53 3.10 19.93
C LYS A 40 18.59 1.89 19.96
N TYR A 41 18.01 1.52 18.81
CA TYR A 41 16.97 0.48 18.71
C TYR A 41 17.42 -0.81 18.01
N GLY A 42 18.63 -0.82 17.45
CA GLY A 42 19.18 -1.93 16.68
C GLY A 42 18.56 -2.06 15.30
N THR A 43 19.23 -2.81 14.42
CA THR A 43 18.80 -3.10 13.04
C THR A 43 18.39 -4.58 12.86
N PRO A 44 17.52 -4.92 11.88
CA PRO A 44 16.76 -4.00 11.02
C PRO A 44 15.79 -3.13 11.84
N LEU A 45 15.45 -1.94 11.36
CA LEU A 45 14.60 -0.98 12.07
C LEU A 45 13.62 -0.31 11.12
N TYR A 46 12.31 -0.40 11.40
CA TYR A 46 11.33 0.44 10.71
C TYR A 46 11.17 1.77 11.45
N VAL A 47 11.15 2.86 10.69
CA VAL A 47 10.91 4.21 11.21
C VAL A 47 9.79 4.86 10.41
N ILE A 48 8.78 5.42 11.08
CA ILE A 48 7.71 6.21 10.46
C ILE A 48 7.67 7.62 11.04
N PHE A 49 7.37 8.61 10.20
CA PHE A 49 7.43 10.04 10.57
C PHE A 49 6.04 10.66 10.59
N GLU A 50 5.61 11.13 11.76
CA GLU A 50 4.29 11.72 11.98
C GLU A 50 4.06 12.98 11.11
N SER A 51 5.11 13.79 10.92
CA SER A 51 5.07 15.00 10.08
C SER A 51 4.76 14.67 8.61
N ILE A 52 5.41 13.66 8.05
CA ILE A 52 5.20 13.24 6.66
C ILE A 52 3.81 12.59 6.50
N ILE A 53 3.40 11.76 7.47
CA ILE A 53 2.04 11.17 7.50
C ILE A 53 0.98 12.29 7.50
N GLU A 54 1.16 13.33 8.32
CA GLU A 54 0.24 14.46 8.37
C GLU A 54 0.21 15.22 7.05
N ASP A 55 1.37 15.49 6.44
CA ASP A 55 1.45 16.18 5.15
C ASP A 55 0.76 15.39 4.04
N ASN A 56 0.91 14.06 4.02
CA ASN A 56 0.20 13.20 3.07
C ASN A 56 -1.30 13.18 3.33
N TYR A 57 -1.73 13.05 4.58
CA TYR A 57 -3.14 13.15 4.97
C TYR A 57 -3.75 14.49 4.53
N LYS A 58 -3.02 15.61 4.72
CA LYS A 58 -3.48 16.94 4.31
C LYS A 58 -3.73 17.06 2.81
N LYS A 59 -3.06 16.28 1.95
CA LYS A 59 -3.35 16.24 0.51
C LYS A 59 -4.76 15.69 0.21
N TYR A 60 -5.24 14.73 1.01
CA TYR A 60 -6.61 14.23 0.88
C TYR A 60 -7.67 15.23 1.36
N LYS A 61 -7.30 16.24 2.17
CA LYS A 61 -8.23 17.31 2.59
C LYS A 61 -8.73 18.15 1.40
N THR A 62 -8.08 18.07 0.25
CA THR A 62 -8.58 18.67 -1.00
C THR A 62 -9.99 18.21 -1.36
N LEU A 63 -10.41 17.02 -0.91
CA LEU A 63 -11.80 16.55 -1.03
C LEU A 63 -12.82 17.50 -0.37
N GLU A 64 -12.48 18.21 0.70
CA GLU A 64 -13.39 19.20 1.30
C GLU A 64 -13.76 20.33 0.34
N LYS A 65 -12.91 20.58 -0.65
CA LYS A 65 -13.14 21.58 -1.71
C LYS A 65 -13.76 20.95 -2.95
N THR A 66 -13.31 19.77 -3.36
CA THR A 66 -13.70 19.15 -4.64
C THR A 66 -14.97 18.28 -4.53
N TYR A 67 -15.16 17.58 -3.41
CA TYR A 67 -16.30 16.70 -3.16
C TYR A 67 -16.64 16.59 -1.66
N LYS A 68 -17.49 17.48 -1.15
CA LYS A 68 -17.74 17.64 0.31
C LYS A 68 -18.28 16.38 1.00
N ASN A 69 -19.12 15.60 0.33
CA ASN A 69 -19.73 14.40 0.91
C ASN A 69 -18.78 13.21 0.76
N HIS A 70 -17.71 13.17 1.56
CA HIS A 70 -16.68 12.13 1.45
C HIS A 70 -16.31 11.52 2.81
N LEU A 71 -15.75 10.31 2.74
CA LEU A 71 -15.12 9.61 3.85
C LEU A 71 -13.77 9.07 3.40
N LEU A 72 -12.75 9.29 4.24
CA LEU A 72 -11.43 8.69 4.06
C LEU A 72 -11.32 7.49 4.99
N CYS A 73 -11.02 6.31 4.45
CA CYS A 73 -10.80 5.08 5.22
C CYS A 73 -9.34 4.64 5.05
N TYR A 74 -8.54 4.62 6.11
CA TYR A 74 -7.17 4.12 5.97
C TYR A 74 -7.17 2.61 5.75
N ALA A 75 -6.52 2.14 4.68
CA ALA A 75 -6.35 0.71 4.43
C ALA A 75 -5.35 0.11 5.43
N VAL A 76 -5.84 -0.54 6.47
CA VAL A 76 -5.03 -1.03 7.61
C VAL A 76 -3.92 -1.98 7.16
N LYS A 77 -4.21 -2.80 6.14
CA LYS A 77 -3.26 -3.68 5.44
C LYS A 77 -1.97 -3.01 4.97
N ALA A 78 -1.97 -1.69 4.74
CA ALA A 78 -0.76 -0.97 4.33
C ALA A 78 0.27 -0.90 5.46
N ASN A 79 -0.16 -0.67 6.70
CA ASN A 79 0.69 -0.68 7.88
C ASN A 79 -0.18 -0.77 9.13
N ALA A 80 -0.27 -1.96 9.72
CA ALA A 80 -1.10 -2.21 10.90
C ALA A 80 -0.41 -1.83 12.22
N THR A 81 0.43 -0.78 12.24
CA THR A 81 1.02 -0.29 13.49
C THR A 81 -0.03 0.47 14.31
N PHE A 82 -0.32 0.02 15.54
CA PHE A 82 -1.38 0.62 16.38
C PHE A 82 -1.25 2.13 16.57
N ALA A 83 -0.02 2.62 16.78
CA ALA A 83 0.24 4.04 16.97
C ALA A 83 -0.12 4.87 15.72
N LEU A 84 0.08 4.33 14.52
CA LEU A 84 -0.33 4.96 13.26
C LEU A 84 -1.86 5.00 13.15
N LEU A 85 -2.53 3.89 13.43
CA LEU A 85 -3.99 3.84 13.35
C LEU A 85 -4.65 4.81 14.34
N LYS A 86 -4.09 4.91 15.56
CA LYS A 86 -4.54 5.89 16.58
C LYS A 86 -4.28 7.33 16.16
N LEU A 87 -3.14 7.62 15.51
CA LEU A 87 -2.84 8.93 14.95
C LEU A 87 -3.89 9.33 13.90
N LEU A 88 -4.16 8.45 12.94
CA LEU A 88 -5.14 8.69 11.86
C LEU A 88 -6.57 8.82 12.39
N SER A 89 -6.95 8.01 13.38
CA SER A 89 -8.22 8.15 14.11
C SER A 89 -8.35 9.54 14.75
N GLY A 90 -7.26 10.07 15.33
CA GLY A 90 -7.19 11.44 15.84
C GLY A 90 -7.40 12.53 14.78
N TYR A 91 -7.11 12.24 13.51
CA TYR A 91 -7.41 13.11 12.36
C TYR A 91 -8.84 12.90 11.81
N GLY A 92 -9.63 12.01 12.42
CA GLY A 92 -10.98 11.68 12.02
C GLY A 92 -11.08 10.73 10.82
N VAL A 93 -9.97 10.09 10.42
CA VAL A 93 -9.91 9.11 9.34
C VAL A 93 -10.54 7.79 9.80
N GLY A 94 -11.33 7.18 8.92
CA GLY A 94 -11.92 5.85 9.09
C GLY A 94 -10.94 4.71 8.86
N ALA A 95 -11.46 3.50 8.70
CA ALA A 95 -10.65 2.31 8.40
C ALA A 95 -11.28 1.42 7.32
N ASP A 96 -10.46 1.00 6.37
CA ASP A 96 -10.69 -0.18 5.54
C ASP A 96 -10.03 -1.38 6.24
N VAL A 97 -10.84 -2.36 6.62
CA VAL A 97 -10.43 -3.57 7.33
C VAL A 97 -10.80 -4.81 6.53
N ALA A 98 -9.90 -5.80 6.49
CA ALA A 98 -10.07 -7.03 5.71
C ALA A 98 -10.19 -8.30 6.57
N SER A 99 -10.16 -8.18 7.91
CA SER A 99 -10.29 -9.30 8.84
C SER A 99 -10.89 -8.87 10.19
N GLU A 100 -11.34 -9.84 10.98
CA GLU A 100 -11.88 -9.61 12.32
C GLU A 100 -10.86 -8.94 13.27
N TYR A 101 -9.57 -9.23 13.11
CA TYR A 101 -8.54 -8.65 13.96
C TYR A 101 -8.15 -7.25 13.51
N GLU A 102 -8.17 -6.95 12.20
CA GLU A 102 -8.05 -5.55 11.75
C GLU A 102 -9.25 -4.72 12.23
N LEU A 103 -10.47 -5.28 12.17
CA LEU A 103 -11.66 -4.64 12.73
C LEU A 103 -11.49 -4.35 14.22
N LYS A 104 -11.12 -5.36 15.01
CA LYS A 104 -10.87 -5.18 16.45
C LYS A 104 -9.82 -4.09 16.70
N PHE A 105 -8.74 -4.10 15.93
CA PHE A 105 -7.66 -3.13 16.05
C PHE A 105 -8.10 -1.70 15.73
N ALA A 106 -8.94 -1.52 14.70
CA ALA A 106 -9.54 -0.23 14.35
C ALA A 106 -10.46 0.29 15.45
N LEU A 107 -11.32 -0.58 16.02
CA LEU A 107 -12.18 -0.23 17.15
C LEU A 107 -11.37 0.13 18.39
N ASP A 108 -10.33 -0.64 18.72
CA ASP A 108 -9.43 -0.38 19.86
C ASP A 108 -8.64 0.94 19.68
N ALA A 109 -8.35 1.33 18.43
CA ALA A 109 -7.76 2.63 18.09
C ALA A 109 -8.77 3.81 18.19
N GLY A 110 -10.04 3.53 18.49
CA GLY A 110 -11.11 4.51 18.69
C GLY A 110 -11.80 4.94 17.40
N ILE A 111 -11.68 4.19 16.31
CA ILE A 111 -12.36 4.50 15.05
C ILE A 111 -13.86 4.16 15.19
N PRO A 112 -14.77 5.12 14.95
CA PRO A 112 -16.22 4.86 15.03
C PRO A 112 -16.69 3.82 13.99
N PRO A 113 -17.59 2.89 14.34
CA PRO A 113 -18.10 1.87 13.41
C PRO A 113 -18.63 2.42 12.07
N GLU A 114 -19.30 3.58 12.08
CA GLU A 114 -19.84 4.21 10.88
C GLU A 114 -18.76 4.68 9.88
N LYS A 115 -17.52 4.81 10.35
CA LYS A 115 -16.33 5.16 9.55
C LYS A 115 -15.50 3.93 9.17
N ILE A 116 -16.01 2.72 9.37
CA ILE A 116 -15.32 1.48 8.99
C ILE A 116 -16.00 0.90 7.74
N ARG A 117 -15.20 0.40 6.80
CA ARG A 117 -15.63 -0.44 5.69
C ARG A 117 -14.96 -1.80 5.80
N ALA A 118 -15.77 -2.86 5.77
CA ALA A 118 -15.30 -4.23 5.90
C ALA A 118 -15.15 -4.87 4.51
N ASN A 119 -13.91 -5.01 4.06
CA ASN A 119 -13.51 -5.68 2.83
C ASN A 119 -13.09 -7.14 3.08
N GLY A 120 -12.73 -7.85 2.00
CA GLY A 120 -12.17 -9.21 2.05
C GLY A 120 -13.03 -10.22 1.28
N ASN A 121 -12.39 -11.13 0.55
CA ASN A 121 -13.06 -12.09 -0.33
C ASN A 121 -13.50 -13.40 0.37
N CYS A 122 -13.29 -13.49 1.68
CA CYS A 122 -13.58 -14.68 2.48
C CYS A 122 -13.75 -14.27 3.95
N LYS A 123 -14.83 -13.54 4.25
CA LYS A 123 -15.11 -13.06 5.60
C LYS A 123 -15.68 -14.21 6.44
N SER A 124 -15.19 -14.35 7.67
CA SER A 124 -15.67 -15.38 8.60
C SER A 124 -17.05 -15.01 9.18
N ASP A 125 -17.84 -15.99 9.63
CA ASP A 125 -19.11 -15.73 10.30
C ASP A 125 -18.97 -14.75 11.47
N TYR A 126 -17.90 -14.90 12.27
CA TYR A 126 -17.60 -13.98 13.36
C TYR A 126 -17.37 -12.54 12.87
N PHE A 127 -16.62 -12.37 11.78
CA PHE A 127 -16.37 -11.04 11.21
C PHE A 127 -17.67 -10.41 10.69
N LEU A 128 -18.48 -11.17 9.95
CA LEU A 128 -19.77 -10.72 9.44
C LEU A 128 -20.72 -10.33 10.58
N GLU A 129 -20.84 -11.18 11.60
CA GLU A 129 -21.68 -10.91 12.76
C GLU A 129 -21.27 -9.63 13.50
N GLU A 130 -19.98 -9.42 13.74
CA GLU A 130 -19.49 -8.21 14.40
C GLU A 130 -19.78 -6.94 13.59
N CYS A 131 -19.67 -7.02 12.26
CA CYS A 131 -20.04 -5.92 11.39
C CYS A 131 -21.55 -5.61 11.47
N VAL A 132 -22.41 -6.63 11.38
CA VAL A 132 -23.87 -6.47 11.46
C VAL A 132 -24.31 -5.93 12.82
N LYS A 133 -23.76 -6.45 13.93
CA LYS A 133 -24.08 -5.99 15.30
C LYS A 133 -23.74 -4.50 15.51
N ARG A 134 -22.73 -4.00 14.80
CA ARG A 134 -22.20 -2.63 14.95
C ARG A 134 -22.66 -1.67 13.85
N GLY A 135 -23.45 -2.14 12.89
CA GLY A 135 -23.90 -1.33 11.74
C GLY A 135 -22.77 -0.91 10.79
N ILE A 136 -21.68 -1.69 10.74
CA ILE A 136 -20.55 -1.44 9.83
C ILE A 136 -20.97 -1.86 8.42
N ILE A 137 -20.62 -1.03 7.42
CA ILE A 137 -20.89 -1.35 6.01
C ILE A 137 -19.90 -2.42 5.53
N ILE A 138 -20.45 -3.47 4.92
CA ILE A 138 -19.70 -4.62 4.42
C ILE A 138 -19.63 -4.55 2.89
N ASN A 139 -18.42 -4.50 2.34
CA ASN A 139 -18.20 -4.59 0.90
C ASN A 139 -18.29 -6.08 0.50
N VAL A 140 -19.41 -6.46 -0.10
CA VAL A 140 -19.78 -7.85 -0.44
C VAL A 140 -18.96 -8.35 -1.62
N ASP A 141 -18.38 -9.54 -1.48
CA ASP A 141 -17.34 -10.07 -2.36
C ASP A 141 -17.33 -11.62 -2.44
N PRO A 142 -17.90 -12.24 -3.49
CA PRO A 142 -18.80 -11.71 -4.52
C PRO A 142 -20.28 -11.71 -4.09
N GLU A 143 -21.23 -11.51 -5.02
CA GLU A 143 -22.67 -11.36 -4.73
C GLU A 143 -23.28 -12.55 -3.97
N GLU A 144 -22.68 -13.73 -4.06
CA GLU A 144 -23.09 -14.91 -3.32
C GLU A 144 -23.01 -14.70 -1.79
N GLU A 145 -22.12 -13.82 -1.31
CA GLU A 145 -22.02 -13.43 0.11
C GLU A 145 -23.27 -12.67 0.59
N LEU A 146 -24.09 -12.08 -0.30
CA LEU A 146 -25.36 -11.46 0.08
C LEU A 146 -26.32 -12.46 0.75
N TYR A 147 -26.34 -13.71 0.28
CA TYR A 147 -27.21 -14.75 0.86
C TYR A 147 -26.72 -15.17 2.24
N ILE A 148 -25.40 -15.29 2.42
CA ILE A 148 -24.78 -15.59 3.72
C ILE A 148 -25.11 -14.47 4.71
N LEU A 149 -24.93 -13.22 4.29
CA LEU A 149 -25.24 -12.05 5.11
C LEU A 149 -26.71 -11.94 5.47
N ASN A 150 -27.61 -12.30 4.55
CA ASN A 150 -29.04 -12.30 4.84
C ASN A 150 -29.36 -13.26 5.99
N ASP A 151 -28.79 -14.46 5.98
CA ASP A 151 -28.99 -15.46 7.03
C ASP A 151 -28.35 -15.02 8.36
N VAL A 152 -27.14 -14.44 8.32
CA VAL A 152 -26.48 -13.89 9.51
C VAL A 152 -27.31 -12.76 10.12
N ALA A 153 -27.76 -11.81 9.31
CA ALA A 153 -28.57 -10.69 9.77
C ALA A 153 -29.94 -11.14 10.31
N GLN A 154 -30.57 -12.13 9.66
CA GLN A 154 -31.80 -12.74 10.15
C GLN A 154 -31.61 -13.37 11.54
N LYS A 155 -30.55 -14.16 11.75
CA LYS A 155 -30.24 -14.78 13.05
C LYS A 155 -30.02 -13.74 14.15
N LEU A 156 -29.44 -12.60 13.80
CA LEU A 156 -29.19 -11.49 14.71
C LEU A 156 -30.41 -10.57 14.92
N GLY A 157 -31.50 -10.77 14.17
CA GLY A 157 -32.66 -9.87 14.20
C GLY A 157 -32.32 -8.44 13.74
N SER A 158 -31.36 -8.31 12.83
CA SER A 158 -30.86 -7.03 12.32
C SER A 158 -30.94 -6.97 10.79
N GLU A 159 -30.51 -5.85 10.22
CA GLU A 159 -30.32 -5.62 8.79
C GLU A 159 -28.83 -5.40 8.51
N ALA A 160 -28.28 -6.12 7.54
CA ALA A 160 -26.90 -5.92 7.10
C ALA A 160 -26.82 -4.77 6.09
N ARG A 161 -25.97 -3.78 6.39
CA ARG A 161 -25.65 -2.69 5.47
C ARG A 161 -24.50 -3.12 4.57
N VAL A 162 -24.71 -3.11 3.26
CA VAL A 162 -23.73 -3.65 2.31
C VAL A 162 -23.46 -2.70 1.15
N ASN A 163 -22.24 -2.74 0.64
CA ASN A 163 -21.94 -2.29 -0.72
C ASN A 163 -21.70 -3.52 -1.60
N LEU A 164 -22.00 -3.42 -2.89
CA LEU A 164 -21.61 -4.44 -3.87
C LEU A 164 -20.22 -4.11 -4.42
N ARG A 165 -19.22 -4.96 -4.13
CA ARG A 165 -17.89 -4.82 -4.74
C ARG A 165 -17.95 -5.32 -6.18
N LEU A 166 -17.46 -4.52 -7.11
CA LEU A 166 -17.52 -4.79 -8.55
C LEU A 166 -16.14 -5.06 -9.15
N SER A 167 -16.11 -5.89 -10.18
CA SER A 167 -14.94 -6.27 -10.96
C SER A 167 -15.32 -6.57 -12.42
N GLY A 168 -14.35 -6.99 -13.26
CA GLY A 168 -14.57 -7.16 -14.69
C GLY A 168 -14.61 -5.84 -15.47
N PHE A 169 -14.00 -4.78 -14.93
CA PHE A 169 -13.89 -3.50 -15.63
C PHE A 169 -12.99 -3.64 -16.87
N PRO A 170 -13.31 -2.96 -17.98
CA PRO A 170 -12.54 -3.03 -19.23
C PRO A 170 -11.27 -2.16 -19.14
N LEU A 171 -10.44 -2.42 -18.14
CA LEU A 171 -9.18 -1.74 -17.87
C LEU A 171 -8.03 -2.74 -18.01
N GLU A 172 -6.94 -2.30 -18.65
CA GLU A 172 -5.75 -3.12 -18.88
C GLU A 172 -4.49 -2.31 -18.56
N ASN A 173 -3.44 -2.98 -18.08
CA ASN A 173 -2.11 -2.40 -17.84
C ASN A 173 -2.11 -1.12 -16.97
N ILE A 174 -2.98 -1.06 -15.97
CA ILE A 174 -3.03 0.08 -15.03
C ILE A 174 -2.10 -0.09 -13.83
N THR A 175 -1.69 -1.33 -13.53
CA THR A 175 -0.74 -1.72 -12.48
C THR A 175 -0.30 -3.18 -12.70
N SER A 176 0.59 -3.69 -11.83
CA SER A 176 1.08 -5.07 -11.87
C SER A 176 -0.04 -6.11 -11.81
N PRO A 177 -0.02 -7.17 -12.65
CA PRO A 177 -1.04 -8.22 -12.66
C PRO A 177 -1.31 -8.86 -11.29
N ASN A 178 -0.28 -8.97 -10.43
CA ASN A 178 -0.40 -9.59 -9.11
C ASN A 178 -1.26 -8.80 -8.12
N ILE A 179 -1.51 -7.51 -8.40
CA ILE A 179 -2.21 -6.57 -7.53
C ILE A 179 -3.34 -5.83 -8.27
N PHE A 180 -3.62 -6.20 -9.51
CA PHE A 180 -4.73 -5.67 -10.30
C PHE A 180 -6.02 -6.40 -9.90
N THR A 181 -6.92 -5.70 -9.21
CA THR A 181 -8.04 -6.36 -8.51
C THR A 181 -9.40 -6.22 -9.19
N CYS A 182 -9.55 -5.32 -10.16
CA CYS A 182 -10.83 -5.07 -10.84
C CYS A 182 -10.94 -5.69 -12.25
N GLY A 183 -9.92 -6.41 -12.72
CA GLY A 183 -9.94 -7.08 -14.02
C GLY A 183 -10.91 -8.25 -14.11
N GLY A 184 -10.98 -8.93 -15.27
CA GLY A 184 -11.79 -10.14 -15.43
C GLY A 184 -11.18 -11.41 -14.85
N TRP A 185 -9.86 -11.44 -14.62
CA TRP A 185 -9.13 -12.55 -14.00
C TRP A 185 -8.73 -12.19 -12.57
N THR A 186 -9.72 -11.97 -11.73
CA THR A 186 -9.56 -11.62 -10.32
C THR A 186 -10.38 -12.56 -9.45
N LYS A 187 -9.97 -12.70 -8.18
CA LYS A 187 -10.77 -13.41 -7.16
C LYS A 187 -11.76 -12.50 -6.42
N PHE A 188 -11.82 -11.22 -6.81
CA PHE A 188 -12.54 -10.17 -6.10
C PHE A 188 -13.72 -9.63 -6.91
N GLY A 189 -14.78 -9.26 -6.22
CA GLY A 189 -15.95 -8.56 -6.72
C GLY A 189 -16.87 -9.38 -7.61
N THR A 190 -18.07 -8.85 -7.77
CA THR A 190 -19.06 -9.24 -8.76
C THR A 190 -18.73 -8.64 -10.12
N ASP A 191 -18.75 -9.46 -11.17
CA ASP A 191 -18.60 -8.97 -12.54
C ASP A 191 -19.66 -7.89 -12.87
N ILE A 192 -19.24 -6.73 -13.37
CA ILE A 192 -20.12 -5.60 -13.72
C ILE A 192 -21.27 -5.99 -14.65
N ARG A 193 -21.10 -7.03 -15.48
CA ARG A 193 -22.16 -7.53 -16.39
C ARG A 193 -23.33 -8.17 -15.64
N ARG A 194 -23.09 -8.65 -14.41
CA ARG A 194 -24.10 -9.28 -13.54
C ARG A 194 -24.75 -8.29 -12.56
N ALA A 195 -24.19 -7.10 -12.38
CA ALA A 195 -24.65 -6.13 -11.38
C ALA A 195 -26.15 -5.82 -11.46
N ARG A 196 -26.68 -5.65 -12.68
CA ARG A 196 -28.11 -5.40 -12.92
C ARG A 196 -29.01 -6.53 -12.39
N ASP A 197 -28.62 -7.79 -12.62
CA ASP A 197 -29.38 -8.94 -12.11
C ASP A 197 -29.32 -9.01 -10.59
N VAL A 198 -28.18 -8.64 -9.99
CA VAL A 198 -28.01 -8.55 -8.53
C VAL A 198 -28.97 -7.52 -7.93
N PHE A 199 -29.17 -6.36 -8.55
CA PHE A 199 -30.13 -5.35 -8.07
C PHE A 199 -31.57 -5.88 -8.01
N TRP A 200 -31.99 -6.71 -8.97
CA TRP A 200 -33.31 -7.34 -8.89
C TRP A 200 -33.37 -8.48 -7.86
N ASN A 201 -32.26 -9.19 -7.66
CA ASN A 201 -32.20 -10.31 -6.72
C ASN A 201 -32.11 -9.87 -5.26
N VAL A 202 -31.41 -8.77 -4.95
CA VAL A 202 -31.27 -8.30 -3.56
C VAL A 202 -32.61 -7.89 -2.95
N LYS A 203 -33.60 -7.49 -3.76
CA LYS A 203 -34.97 -7.21 -3.30
C LYS A 203 -35.69 -8.42 -2.72
N LYS A 204 -35.19 -9.63 -2.99
CA LYS A 204 -35.71 -10.89 -2.42
C LYS A 204 -35.10 -11.21 -1.05
N LEU A 205 -34.07 -10.48 -0.63
CA LEU A 205 -33.36 -10.64 0.63
C LEU A 205 -33.93 -9.64 1.65
N THR A 206 -34.60 -10.15 2.68
CA THR A 206 -35.36 -9.32 3.63
C THR A 206 -34.50 -8.64 4.68
N ASN A 207 -33.23 -9.04 4.82
CA ASN A 207 -32.33 -8.57 5.86
C ASN A 207 -31.08 -7.87 5.27
N ILE A 208 -31.14 -7.47 4.00
CA ILE A 208 -30.05 -6.77 3.31
C ILE A 208 -30.48 -5.36 2.91
N ASN A 209 -29.60 -4.41 3.20
CA ASN A 209 -29.69 -3.03 2.75
C ASN A 209 -28.50 -2.72 1.86
N LEU A 210 -28.72 -2.78 0.55
CA LEU A 210 -27.72 -2.41 -0.45
C LEU A 210 -27.59 -0.88 -0.50
N GLN A 211 -26.52 -0.38 0.11
CA GLN A 211 -26.23 1.04 0.30
C GLN A 211 -25.40 1.63 -0.82
N GLY A 212 -24.49 0.84 -1.38
CA GLY A 212 -23.45 1.39 -2.24
C GLY A 212 -22.86 0.42 -3.24
N LEU A 213 -22.01 0.98 -4.09
CA LEU A 213 -21.18 0.25 -5.02
C LEU A 213 -19.72 0.52 -4.69
N MET A 214 -18.89 -0.51 -4.79
CA MET A 214 -17.47 -0.42 -4.46
C MET A 214 -16.62 -0.95 -5.60
N VAL A 215 -15.49 -0.30 -5.87
CA VAL A 215 -14.44 -0.82 -6.75
C VAL A 215 -13.08 -0.59 -6.11
N HIS A 216 -12.16 -1.53 -6.32
CA HIS A 216 -10.74 -1.29 -6.06
C HIS A 216 -9.96 -1.68 -7.32
N LEU A 217 -9.27 -0.70 -7.93
CA LEU A 217 -8.57 -0.92 -9.19
C LEU A 217 -7.28 -1.75 -9.00
N GLY A 218 -6.59 -1.53 -7.88
CA GLY A 218 -5.34 -2.19 -7.53
C GLY A 218 -4.47 -1.25 -6.71
N SER A 219 -3.16 -1.53 -6.62
CA SER A 219 -2.18 -0.65 -5.95
C SER A 219 -1.32 0.11 -6.98
N GLN A 220 -0.74 1.25 -6.57
CA GLN A 220 0.22 2.02 -7.37
C GLN A 220 -0.34 2.45 -8.75
N VAL A 221 -1.61 2.84 -8.78
CA VAL A 221 -2.28 3.38 -9.96
C VAL A 221 -1.92 4.87 -10.09
N THR A 222 -1.26 5.23 -11.18
CA THR A 222 -0.80 6.59 -11.48
C THR A 222 -1.69 7.33 -12.49
N GLU A 223 -2.58 6.59 -13.17
CA GLU A 223 -3.42 7.11 -14.24
C GLU A 223 -4.81 7.53 -13.73
N VAL A 224 -5.09 8.83 -13.76
CA VAL A 224 -6.40 9.39 -13.36
C VAL A 224 -7.54 8.83 -14.21
N ASN A 225 -7.29 8.59 -15.49
CA ASN A 225 -8.30 8.09 -16.42
C ASN A 225 -8.83 6.70 -16.01
N ALA A 226 -8.01 5.85 -15.39
CA ALA A 226 -8.47 4.54 -14.93
C ALA A 226 -9.59 4.65 -13.87
N TYR A 227 -9.45 5.59 -12.93
CA TYR A 227 -10.52 5.90 -11.96
C TYR A 227 -11.70 6.60 -12.62
N ALA A 228 -11.45 7.51 -13.57
CA ALA A 228 -12.52 8.20 -14.28
C ALA A 228 -13.41 7.23 -15.07
N ASP A 229 -12.82 6.26 -15.76
CA ASP A 229 -13.53 5.24 -16.53
C ASP A 229 -14.33 4.31 -15.62
N ALA A 230 -13.72 3.83 -14.52
CA ALA A 230 -14.41 3.03 -13.52
C ALA A 230 -15.58 3.79 -12.89
N LEU A 231 -15.37 5.06 -12.49
CA LEU A 231 -16.41 5.89 -11.89
C LEU A 231 -17.56 6.18 -12.87
N ASN A 232 -17.28 6.39 -14.16
CA ASN A 232 -18.33 6.53 -15.17
C ASN A 232 -19.22 5.28 -15.23
N ILE A 233 -18.63 4.08 -15.18
CA ILE A 233 -19.39 2.82 -15.17
C ILE A 233 -20.23 2.71 -13.89
N LEU A 234 -19.66 3.05 -12.73
CA LEU A 234 -20.39 3.05 -11.45
C LEU A 234 -21.57 4.02 -11.47
N ILE A 235 -21.42 5.21 -12.03
CA ILE A 235 -22.51 6.19 -12.17
C ILE A 235 -23.66 5.64 -13.01
N GLU A 236 -23.37 4.93 -14.11
CA GLU A 236 -24.44 4.29 -14.90
C GLU A 236 -25.10 3.14 -14.13
N LEU A 237 -24.33 2.35 -13.37
CA LEU A 237 -24.88 1.31 -12.50
C LEU A 237 -25.72 1.86 -11.35
N VAL A 238 -25.43 3.08 -10.86
CA VAL A 238 -26.29 3.78 -9.88
C VAL A 238 -27.65 4.09 -10.50
N LYS A 239 -27.70 4.52 -11.76
CA LYS A 239 -28.97 4.76 -12.47
C LYS A 239 -29.74 3.46 -12.68
N ASP A 240 -29.04 2.38 -13.08
CA ASP A 240 -29.64 1.05 -13.21
C ASP A 240 -30.20 0.53 -11.86
N ALA A 241 -29.54 0.84 -10.74
CA ALA A 241 -30.04 0.50 -9.41
C ALA A 241 -31.30 1.30 -9.04
N ASP A 242 -31.35 2.59 -9.39
CA ASP A 242 -32.53 3.45 -9.20
C ASP A 242 -33.74 2.93 -10.00
N ASP A 243 -33.53 2.49 -11.25
CA ASP A 243 -34.55 1.83 -12.08
C ASP A 243 -35.08 0.52 -11.43
N ALA A 244 -34.24 -0.19 -10.67
CA ALA A 244 -34.65 -1.33 -9.87
C ALA A 244 -35.34 -0.95 -8.54
N GLY A 245 -35.41 0.34 -8.21
CA GLY A 245 -35.96 0.89 -6.97
C GLY A 245 -35.00 0.81 -5.79
N ILE A 246 -33.69 0.78 -6.04
CA ILE A 246 -32.63 0.76 -5.04
C ILE A 246 -31.90 2.09 -5.10
N LYS A 247 -32.01 2.87 -4.02
CA LYS A 247 -31.29 4.13 -3.90
C LYS A 247 -29.87 3.87 -3.42
N ILE A 248 -28.90 4.09 -4.29
CA ILE A 248 -27.48 4.06 -3.91
C ILE A 248 -27.10 5.36 -3.20
N GLU A 249 -26.56 5.24 -2.01
CA GLU A 249 -26.14 6.34 -1.14
C GLU A 249 -24.62 6.46 -1.01
N GLU A 250 -23.86 5.46 -1.48
CA GLU A 250 -22.40 5.40 -1.37
C GLU A 250 -21.73 4.89 -2.65
N ILE A 251 -20.61 5.53 -3.03
CA ILE A 251 -19.66 5.04 -4.01
C ILE A 251 -18.29 4.96 -3.34
N ASP A 252 -17.76 3.75 -3.23
CA ASP A 252 -16.42 3.49 -2.71
C ASP A 252 -15.45 3.21 -3.86
N LEU A 253 -14.48 4.10 -4.06
CA LEU A 253 -13.45 3.97 -5.11
C LEU A 253 -12.22 3.19 -4.65
N GLY A 254 -12.23 2.71 -3.41
CA GLY A 254 -11.13 1.99 -2.81
C GLY A 254 -9.86 2.84 -2.72
N GLY A 255 -8.74 2.13 -2.54
CA GLY A 255 -7.41 2.71 -2.54
C GLY A 255 -6.74 2.66 -3.89
N GLY A 256 -5.40 2.73 -3.88
CA GLY A 256 -4.56 2.48 -5.05
C GLY A 256 -3.75 3.67 -5.52
N PHE A 257 -4.01 4.86 -4.99
CA PHE A 257 -3.26 6.08 -5.31
C PHE A 257 -1.75 5.87 -5.18
N GLY A 258 -1.04 6.03 -6.31
CA GLY A 258 0.40 5.85 -6.38
C GLY A 258 1.19 6.93 -5.64
N ILE A 259 2.43 6.59 -5.28
CA ILE A 259 3.44 7.53 -4.78
C ILE A 259 4.68 7.46 -5.67
N SER A 260 5.49 8.52 -5.69
CA SER A 260 6.78 8.47 -6.38
C SER A 260 7.84 7.86 -5.48
N TYR A 261 8.42 6.75 -5.91
CA TYR A 261 9.62 6.13 -5.32
C TYR A 261 10.90 6.72 -5.93
N MET A 262 10.80 7.27 -7.13
CA MET A 262 11.87 7.97 -7.82
C MET A 262 11.32 9.01 -8.81
N GLY A 263 12.18 9.91 -9.28
CA GLY A 263 11.85 10.91 -10.29
C GLY A 263 11.64 10.32 -11.68
N GLU A 264 10.92 11.05 -12.55
CA GLU A 264 10.53 10.59 -13.89
C GLU A 264 11.71 10.11 -14.73
N LYS A 265 12.79 10.92 -14.76
CA LYS A 265 13.98 10.62 -15.55
C LYS A 265 14.63 9.32 -15.08
N GLY A 266 14.87 9.20 -13.77
CA GLY A 266 15.47 8.00 -13.20
C GLY A 266 14.63 6.76 -13.45
N TRP A 267 13.29 6.90 -13.41
CA TRP A 267 12.39 5.78 -13.69
C TRP A 267 12.42 5.35 -15.15
N LYS A 268 12.34 6.29 -16.10
CA LYS A 268 12.47 5.99 -17.53
C LYS A 268 13.79 5.28 -17.84
N GLU A 269 14.90 5.79 -17.32
CA GLU A 269 16.21 5.16 -17.49
C GLU A 269 16.28 3.77 -16.86
N THR A 270 15.62 3.56 -15.71
CA THR A 270 15.57 2.24 -15.06
C THR A 270 14.81 1.25 -15.93
N LYS A 271 13.63 1.63 -16.45
CA LYS A 271 12.84 0.80 -17.36
C LYS A 271 13.63 0.41 -18.62
N GLU A 272 14.30 1.37 -19.26
CA GLU A 272 15.17 1.09 -20.43
C GLU A 272 16.27 0.08 -20.08
N LYS A 273 16.99 0.30 -18.97
CA LYS A 273 18.08 -0.59 -18.51
C LYS A 273 17.58 -1.99 -18.14
N VAL A 274 16.38 -2.11 -17.59
CA VAL A 274 15.74 -3.40 -17.27
C VAL A 274 15.29 -4.11 -18.55
N LYS A 275 14.72 -3.39 -19.53
CA LYS A 275 14.26 -3.94 -20.82
C LYS A 275 15.40 -4.55 -21.62
N GLU A 276 16.57 -3.90 -21.63
CA GLU A 276 17.75 -4.40 -22.35
C GLU A 276 18.26 -5.73 -21.80
N ALA A 277 17.96 -6.06 -20.53
CA ALA A 277 18.30 -7.31 -19.83
C ALA A 277 19.79 -7.74 -19.91
N GLY A 278 20.67 -6.91 -20.47
CA GLY A 278 22.10 -7.15 -20.62
C GLY A 278 22.93 -6.41 -19.58
N PHE A 279 24.21 -6.80 -19.48
CA PHE A 279 25.24 -6.18 -18.62
C PHE A 279 25.11 -6.43 -17.11
N HIS A 280 24.47 -7.53 -16.69
CA HIS A 280 24.41 -7.93 -15.27
C HIS A 280 23.77 -6.85 -14.39
N ARG A 281 22.79 -6.11 -14.93
CA ARG A 281 22.14 -4.98 -14.23
C ARG A 281 20.99 -5.43 -13.35
N THR A 282 20.24 -6.42 -13.81
CA THR A 282 19.22 -7.10 -13.03
C THR A 282 19.75 -8.44 -12.54
N TRP A 283 19.14 -8.95 -11.49
CA TRP A 283 19.46 -10.27 -10.98
C TRP A 283 19.15 -11.32 -12.06
N GLN A 284 20.15 -12.15 -12.36
CA GLN A 284 20.06 -13.17 -13.42
C GLN A 284 19.76 -12.61 -14.83
N ASP A 285 20.04 -11.33 -15.08
CA ASP A 285 19.77 -10.72 -16.39
C ASP A 285 18.28 -10.86 -16.80
N ALA A 286 17.38 -10.83 -15.81
CA ALA A 286 15.94 -10.94 -16.02
C ALA A 286 15.32 -9.59 -16.45
N PRO A 287 14.38 -9.58 -17.41
CA PRO A 287 13.65 -8.37 -17.82
C PRO A 287 12.50 -8.09 -16.83
N LEU A 288 12.82 -7.86 -15.55
CA LEU A 288 11.87 -7.68 -14.44
C LEU A 288 10.73 -6.72 -14.81
N GLY A 289 9.48 -7.07 -14.51
CA GLY A 289 8.30 -6.26 -14.84
C GLY A 289 7.92 -6.21 -16.33
N TYR A 290 8.76 -6.69 -17.25
CA TYR A 290 8.43 -6.82 -18.67
C TYR A 290 7.89 -8.22 -19.00
N ALA A 291 6.88 -8.27 -19.86
CA ALA A 291 6.39 -9.50 -20.47
C ALA A 291 6.45 -9.39 -21.99
N TYR A 292 6.70 -10.50 -22.67
CA TYR A 292 6.69 -10.54 -24.13
C TYR A 292 5.25 -10.57 -24.64
N ASP A 293 4.83 -9.51 -25.33
CA ASP A 293 3.54 -9.43 -25.99
C ASP A 293 3.65 -10.07 -27.38
N THR A 294 3.02 -11.22 -27.56
CA THR A 294 3.04 -11.96 -28.82
C THR A 294 2.29 -11.27 -29.96
N LYS A 295 1.37 -10.35 -29.67
CA LYS A 295 0.65 -9.59 -30.69
C LYS A 295 1.47 -8.41 -31.21
N ARG A 296 2.30 -7.83 -30.35
CA ARG A 296 3.18 -6.69 -30.69
C ARG A 296 4.61 -7.09 -31.04
N GLU A 297 4.95 -8.35 -30.81
CA GLU A 297 6.29 -8.92 -31.00
C GLU A 297 7.39 -8.19 -30.19
N GLU A 298 7.04 -7.60 -29.05
CA GLU A 298 7.94 -6.81 -28.21
C GLU A 298 7.77 -7.06 -26.70
N LEU A 299 8.78 -6.69 -25.91
CA LEU A 299 8.66 -6.60 -24.46
C LEU A 299 7.86 -5.35 -24.07
N VAL A 300 6.77 -5.57 -23.34
CA VAL A 300 5.86 -4.54 -22.82
C VAL A 300 5.96 -4.49 -21.30
N TRP A 301 6.00 -3.29 -20.74
CA TRP A 301 5.99 -3.11 -19.29
C TRP A 301 4.62 -3.50 -18.73
N GLN A 302 4.61 -4.39 -17.76
CA GLN A 302 3.42 -4.82 -17.03
C GLN A 302 3.56 -4.63 -15.51
N GLY A 303 4.73 -4.23 -15.00
CA GLY A 303 4.94 -3.99 -13.57
C GLY A 303 4.30 -2.70 -13.04
N GLU A 304 4.55 -2.39 -11.77
CA GLU A 304 4.14 -1.12 -11.16
C GLU A 304 4.87 0.09 -11.76
N GLU A 305 4.23 1.26 -11.80
CA GLU A 305 4.90 2.52 -12.16
C GLU A 305 5.46 3.19 -10.88
N PHE A 306 6.78 3.21 -10.71
CA PHE A 306 7.46 3.77 -9.53
C PHE A 306 7.68 5.29 -9.58
N TYR A 307 7.15 5.96 -10.60
CA TYR A 307 6.99 7.40 -10.67
C TYR A 307 5.52 7.74 -10.79
N ALA A 308 5.01 8.56 -9.87
CA ALA A 308 3.66 9.09 -9.91
C ALA A 308 3.70 10.58 -10.31
N PRO A 309 3.14 10.98 -11.47
CA PRO A 309 3.23 12.35 -11.95
C PRO A 309 2.39 13.35 -11.14
N LEU A 310 1.42 12.86 -10.37
CA LEU A 310 0.52 13.67 -9.56
C LEU A 310 0.59 13.24 -8.11
N THR A 311 0.68 14.22 -7.22
CA THR A 311 0.42 14.01 -5.80
C THR A 311 -1.07 13.71 -5.57
N PRO A 312 -1.45 13.06 -4.46
CA PRO A 312 -2.86 12.71 -4.20
C PRO A 312 -3.85 13.86 -4.31
N ASP A 313 -3.49 15.07 -3.87
CA ASP A 313 -4.31 16.27 -4.01
C ASP A 313 -4.58 16.62 -5.49
N LEU A 314 -3.53 16.67 -6.32
CA LEU A 314 -3.66 16.97 -7.75
C LEU A 314 -4.40 15.85 -8.50
N PHE A 315 -4.17 14.60 -8.10
CA PHE A 315 -4.90 13.45 -8.64
C PHE A 315 -6.40 13.58 -8.37
N ILE A 316 -6.78 13.88 -7.13
CA ILE A 316 -8.17 14.07 -6.69
C ILE A 316 -8.80 15.28 -7.40
N GLU A 317 -8.10 16.41 -7.49
CA GLU A 317 -8.60 17.59 -8.23
C GLU A 317 -8.92 17.27 -9.67
N ARG A 318 -8.06 16.50 -10.34
CA ARG A 318 -8.26 16.09 -11.73
C ARG A 318 -9.35 15.03 -11.88
N LEU A 319 -9.48 14.10 -10.94
CA LEU A 319 -10.52 13.07 -10.98
C LEU A 319 -11.92 13.67 -10.79
N PHE A 320 -12.07 14.60 -9.85
CA PHE A 320 -13.36 15.23 -9.53
C PHE A 320 -13.58 16.58 -10.22
N SER A 321 -12.92 16.81 -11.35
CA SER A 321 -13.24 17.93 -12.24
C SER A 321 -14.45 17.60 -13.14
N ASP A 322 -14.93 18.58 -13.90
CA ASP A 322 -15.90 18.30 -14.96
C ASP A 322 -15.30 17.41 -16.05
N PRO A 323 -16.10 16.48 -16.64
CA PRO A 323 -17.55 16.33 -16.47
C PRO A 323 -17.99 15.42 -15.31
N LEU A 324 -17.09 14.74 -14.60
CA LEU A 324 -17.45 13.75 -13.57
C LEU A 324 -18.16 14.38 -12.37
N GLN A 325 -17.75 15.58 -11.95
CA GLN A 325 -18.40 16.28 -10.85
C GLN A 325 -19.89 16.55 -11.15
N SER A 326 -20.20 16.93 -12.39
CA SER A 326 -21.57 17.15 -12.84
C SER A 326 -22.40 15.87 -12.84
N LYS A 327 -21.85 14.77 -13.36
CA LYS A 327 -22.52 13.46 -13.34
C LYS A 327 -22.80 12.95 -11.92
N LEU A 328 -21.86 13.14 -10.99
CA LEU A 328 -22.07 12.80 -9.57
C LEU A 328 -23.21 13.61 -8.93
N LYS A 329 -23.39 14.87 -9.34
CA LYS A 329 -24.52 15.70 -8.88
C LYS A 329 -25.85 15.18 -9.42
N GLU A 330 -25.90 14.71 -10.66
CA GLU A 330 -27.11 14.14 -11.28
C GLU A 330 -27.64 12.93 -10.53
N ILE A 331 -26.76 12.09 -9.97
CA ILE A 331 -27.14 10.93 -9.15
C ILE A 331 -27.27 11.25 -7.64
N GLY A 332 -27.39 12.53 -7.27
CA GLY A 332 -27.67 12.93 -5.89
C GLY A 332 -26.45 13.10 -4.98
N SER A 333 -25.24 13.12 -5.53
CA SER A 333 -23.97 13.26 -4.77
C SER A 333 -23.82 12.24 -3.63
N PRO A 334 -23.75 10.93 -3.95
CA PRO A 334 -23.57 9.88 -2.94
C PRO A 334 -22.33 10.11 -2.09
N LEU A 335 -22.27 9.49 -0.91
CA LEU A 335 -21.06 9.49 -0.09
C LEU A 335 -19.93 8.87 -0.90
N LEU A 336 -18.84 9.62 -1.08
CA LEU A 336 -17.64 9.11 -1.75
C LEU A 336 -16.67 8.56 -0.70
N VAL A 337 -16.35 7.26 -0.78
CA VAL A 337 -15.33 6.65 0.06
C VAL A 337 -14.04 6.47 -0.74
N LEU A 338 -12.91 6.88 -0.16
CA LEU A 338 -11.58 6.55 -0.65
C LEU A 338 -10.82 5.77 0.42
N GLU A 339 -10.08 4.74 0.00
CA GLU A 339 -9.37 3.82 0.92
C GLU A 339 -7.83 3.88 0.80
N PRO A 340 -7.18 5.05 0.95
CA PRO A 340 -5.73 5.13 0.75
C PRO A 340 -4.96 4.36 1.84
N GLY A 341 -3.98 3.57 1.39
CA GLY A 341 -2.95 2.98 2.25
C GLY A 341 -1.58 3.57 1.93
N ARG A 342 -0.98 3.09 0.83
CA ARG A 342 0.33 3.56 0.30
C ARG A 342 0.42 5.08 0.20
N GLY A 343 -0.62 5.74 -0.32
CA GLY A 343 -0.67 7.19 -0.49
C GLY A 343 -0.62 8.01 0.82
N ILE A 344 -0.85 7.39 1.99
CA ILE A 344 -0.70 8.05 3.30
C ILE A 344 0.65 7.74 3.94
N VAL A 345 1.06 6.47 3.97
CA VAL A 345 2.19 6.03 4.80
C VAL A 345 3.44 5.63 4.02
N GLY A 346 3.34 5.32 2.72
CA GLY A 346 4.42 4.71 1.94
C GLY A 346 5.73 5.51 2.00
N ASN A 347 5.71 6.75 1.53
CA ASN A 347 6.84 7.69 1.60
C ASN A 347 7.02 8.37 2.96
N ALA A 348 6.28 7.94 3.98
CA ALA A 348 6.42 8.42 5.35
C ALA A 348 7.17 7.42 6.24
N GLY A 349 7.66 6.31 5.68
CA GLY A 349 8.45 5.32 6.38
C GLY A 349 9.74 4.97 5.66
N LEU A 350 10.74 4.59 6.46
CA LEU A 350 12.01 4.05 6.02
C LEU A 350 12.40 2.81 6.83
N THR A 351 13.28 2.00 6.27
CA THR A 351 13.83 0.82 6.93
C THR A 351 15.35 0.90 6.94
N ILE A 352 15.95 0.75 8.11
CA ILE A 352 17.40 0.79 8.29
C ILE A 352 17.91 -0.62 8.51
N PHE A 353 18.92 -1.00 7.73
CA PHE A 353 19.66 -2.24 7.89
C PHE A 353 21.14 -1.96 8.14
N LYS A 354 21.84 -2.94 8.71
CA LYS A 354 23.29 -2.92 8.87
C LYS A 354 23.95 -3.87 7.88
N VAL A 355 25.00 -3.39 7.22
CA VAL A 355 25.82 -4.17 6.31
C VAL A 355 26.61 -5.22 7.08
N CYS A 356 26.33 -6.49 6.80
CA CYS A 356 27.04 -7.63 7.36
C CYS A 356 28.26 -8.01 6.54
N HIS A 357 28.15 -7.96 5.21
CA HIS A 357 29.20 -8.39 4.29
C HIS A 357 29.12 -7.64 2.96
N VAL A 358 30.27 -7.40 2.34
CA VAL A 358 30.40 -6.82 1.00
C VAL A 358 31.28 -7.74 0.18
N GLY A 359 30.75 -8.25 -0.93
CA GLY A 359 31.39 -9.34 -1.66
C GLY A 359 31.11 -9.31 -3.16
N LYS A 360 31.33 -10.47 -3.77
CA LYS A 360 31.08 -10.73 -5.17
C LYS A 360 30.23 -12.00 -5.30
N THR A 361 29.29 -12.00 -6.25
CA THR A 361 28.63 -13.22 -6.70
C THR A 361 29.63 -14.13 -7.45
N PRO A 362 29.30 -15.42 -7.69
CA PRO A 362 30.17 -16.32 -8.47
C PRO A 362 30.53 -15.80 -9.87
N ASN A 363 29.66 -15.02 -10.50
CA ASN A 363 29.90 -14.36 -11.79
C ASN A 363 30.48 -12.93 -11.65
N GLY A 364 31.05 -12.59 -10.48
CA GLY A 364 31.84 -11.36 -10.29
C GLY A 364 31.05 -10.07 -10.06
N GLN A 365 29.74 -10.14 -9.88
CA GLN A 365 28.89 -8.97 -9.62
C GLN A 365 29.02 -8.53 -8.16
N ASN A 366 29.04 -7.22 -7.92
CA ASN A 366 29.01 -6.69 -6.55
C ASN A 366 27.70 -7.06 -5.87
N ILE A 367 27.81 -7.50 -4.62
CA ILE A 367 26.66 -7.79 -3.76
C ILE A 367 26.98 -7.37 -2.33
N ILE A 368 25.99 -6.80 -1.65
CA ILE A 368 26.06 -6.52 -0.22
C ILE A 368 25.02 -7.35 0.51
N HIS A 369 25.36 -7.83 1.69
CA HIS A 369 24.45 -8.57 2.56
C HIS A 369 24.15 -7.72 3.79
N VAL A 370 22.87 -7.60 4.12
CA VAL A 370 22.40 -6.82 5.27
C VAL A 370 21.77 -7.72 6.34
N ASP A 371 21.54 -7.20 7.54
CA ASP A 371 21.05 -7.97 8.70
C ASP A 371 19.54 -8.19 8.76
N GLY A 372 18.87 -8.13 7.62
CA GLY A 372 17.48 -8.53 7.44
C GLY A 372 17.24 -8.99 6.00
N GLY A 373 16.19 -9.75 5.78
CA GLY A 373 15.81 -10.25 4.45
C GLY A 373 14.35 -10.02 4.16
N ALA A 374 13.84 -10.76 3.18
CA ALA A 374 12.46 -10.62 2.73
C ALA A 374 11.40 -10.95 3.79
N ASN A 375 11.80 -11.61 4.89
CA ASN A 375 10.96 -11.80 6.08
C ASN A 375 10.65 -10.49 6.84
N CYS A 376 11.28 -9.38 6.46
CA CYS A 376 11.00 -8.04 6.99
C CYS A 376 11.09 -6.93 5.91
N ASN A 377 11.11 -7.31 4.63
CA ASN A 377 10.99 -6.39 3.50
C ASN A 377 10.42 -7.20 2.33
N SER A 378 9.15 -7.57 2.51
CA SER A 378 8.52 -8.64 1.73
C SER A 378 8.11 -8.21 0.33
N GLN A 379 8.04 -6.91 0.04
CA GLN A 379 7.66 -6.40 -1.27
C GLN A 379 8.65 -6.85 -2.35
N SER A 380 9.94 -6.95 -2.03
CA SER A 380 10.98 -7.47 -2.92
C SER A 380 10.71 -8.87 -3.51
N ILE A 381 9.84 -9.68 -2.89
CA ILE A 381 9.37 -10.97 -3.44
C ILE A 381 8.18 -10.79 -4.39
N ILE A 382 7.24 -9.91 -4.04
CA ILE A 382 5.94 -9.74 -4.72
C ILE A 382 6.10 -8.90 -5.98
N THR A 383 6.91 -7.84 -5.88
CA THR A 383 7.25 -6.88 -6.92
C THR A 383 8.78 -6.87 -7.09
N PRO A 384 9.36 -7.91 -7.72
CA PRO A 384 10.80 -8.04 -7.96
C PRO A 384 11.46 -6.83 -8.63
N GLU A 385 10.68 -6.08 -9.41
CA GLU A 385 11.07 -4.85 -10.11
C GLU A 385 11.11 -3.60 -9.22
N GLN A 386 10.67 -3.69 -7.96
CA GLN A 386 10.62 -2.56 -7.05
C GLN A 386 11.99 -1.95 -6.81
N VAL A 387 12.00 -0.62 -6.79
CA VAL A 387 13.20 0.19 -6.57
C VAL A 387 12.93 1.13 -5.41
N HIS A 388 13.88 1.19 -4.49
CA HIS A 388 13.91 2.20 -3.44
C HIS A 388 15.14 3.09 -3.64
N ARG A 389 15.03 4.35 -3.24
CA ARG A 389 16.22 5.13 -2.89
C ARG A 389 16.94 4.39 -1.76
N MET A 390 18.27 4.28 -1.86
CA MET A 390 19.08 3.67 -0.82
C MET A 390 20.36 4.49 -0.61
N ASP A 391 20.71 4.71 0.65
CA ASP A 391 21.85 5.54 1.05
C ASP A 391 22.60 4.90 2.22
N ILE A 392 23.92 5.16 2.29
CA ILE A 392 24.70 4.96 3.53
C ILE A 392 24.42 6.15 4.44
N ILE A 393 24.12 5.92 5.72
CA ILE A 393 23.62 6.97 6.62
C ILE A 393 24.56 7.38 7.75
N ASN A 394 25.58 6.56 8.03
CA ASN A 394 26.57 6.79 9.08
C ASN A 394 27.87 7.45 8.58
N ASP A 395 27.94 7.77 7.29
CA ASP A 395 29.05 8.45 6.61
C ASP A 395 28.53 9.10 5.32
N ASP A 396 28.84 10.37 5.12
CA ASP A 396 28.39 11.19 3.99
C ASP A 396 29.42 11.29 2.86
N LYS A 397 30.61 10.69 3.03
CA LYS A 397 31.66 10.69 2.01
C LYS A 397 31.15 10.12 0.68
N ARG A 398 31.28 10.93 -0.36
CA ARG A 398 31.10 10.50 -1.75
C ARG A 398 32.46 10.25 -2.38
N GLU A 399 32.65 9.03 -2.85
CA GLU A 399 33.83 8.58 -3.60
C GLU A 399 33.34 8.10 -4.98
N ASP A 400 33.93 7.02 -5.51
CA ASP A 400 33.43 6.38 -6.70
C ASP A 400 32.11 5.63 -6.41
N PRO A 401 31.05 5.87 -7.21
CA PRO A 401 29.77 5.20 -7.02
C PRO A 401 29.89 3.68 -7.05
N PHE A 402 29.38 3.01 -6.02
CA PHE A 402 29.42 1.56 -5.90
C PHE A 402 28.09 0.94 -6.34
N LYS A 403 28.10 0.35 -7.54
CA LYS A 403 26.94 -0.36 -8.09
C LYS A 403 26.86 -1.77 -7.53
N THR A 404 25.74 -2.16 -6.93
CA THR A 404 25.60 -3.47 -6.24
C THR A 404 24.17 -3.98 -6.20
N PHE A 405 24.01 -5.30 -6.09
CA PHE A 405 22.76 -5.89 -5.58
C PHE A 405 22.73 -5.85 -4.06
N VAL A 406 21.53 -5.95 -3.48
CA VAL A 406 21.33 -6.05 -2.03
C VAL A 406 20.64 -7.36 -1.68
N ALA A 407 21.32 -8.20 -0.92
CA ALA A 407 20.84 -9.47 -0.42
C ALA A 407 20.54 -9.40 1.07
N GLY A 408 19.58 -10.22 1.51
CA GLY A 408 19.30 -10.41 2.91
C GLY A 408 20.18 -11.48 3.57
N ASN A 409 19.70 -11.98 4.70
CA ASN A 409 20.36 -12.96 5.57
C ASN A 409 19.64 -14.33 5.62
N LEU A 410 18.64 -14.55 4.78
CA LEU A 410 17.89 -15.80 4.70
C LEU A 410 18.61 -16.82 3.82
N CYS A 411 18.34 -18.11 4.09
CA CYS A 411 19.03 -19.24 3.48
C CYS A 411 18.33 -19.71 2.19
N TYR A 412 17.97 -18.78 1.31
CA TYR A 412 17.44 -19.12 -0.02
C TYR A 412 17.86 -18.08 -1.07
N THR A 413 18.10 -18.52 -2.30
CA THR A 413 18.66 -17.70 -3.39
C THR A 413 17.82 -16.47 -3.75
N GLY A 414 16.51 -16.52 -3.47
CA GLY A 414 15.59 -15.44 -3.80
C GLY A 414 15.55 -14.32 -2.75
N ASP A 415 16.34 -14.40 -1.67
CA ASP A 415 16.42 -13.37 -0.63
C ASP A 415 17.22 -12.15 -1.09
N LEU A 416 16.63 -11.42 -2.02
CA LEU A 416 17.17 -10.19 -2.57
C LEU A 416 16.22 -9.06 -2.31
N LEU A 417 16.67 -8.13 -1.48
CA LEU A 417 15.97 -6.88 -1.21
C LEU A 417 16.08 -5.91 -2.40
N SER A 418 17.03 -6.13 -3.30
CA SER A 418 17.12 -5.38 -4.56
C SER A 418 17.64 -6.26 -5.69
N ARG A 419 16.77 -6.51 -6.67
CA ARG A 419 17.10 -7.27 -7.88
C ARG A 419 17.54 -6.38 -9.04
N ILE A 420 17.46 -5.07 -8.91
CA ILE A 420 18.01 -4.08 -9.83
C ILE A 420 19.22 -3.47 -9.12
N LYS A 421 20.39 -3.38 -9.77
CA LYS A 421 21.56 -2.78 -9.12
C LYS A 421 21.28 -1.36 -8.68
N ILE A 422 21.48 -1.11 -7.39
CA ILE A 422 21.49 0.23 -6.81
C ILE A 422 22.87 0.87 -6.98
N SER A 423 22.95 2.19 -6.79
CA SER A 423 24.20 2.95 -6.79
C SER A 423 24.38 3.65 -5.45
N LEU A 424 25.36 3.23 -4.65
CA LEU A 424 25.72 3.88 -3.39
C LEU A 424 26.83 4.92 -3.63
N GLY A 425 26.88 5.97 -2.81
CA GLY A 425 27.86 7.06 -2.94
C GLY A 425 29.32 6.66 -2.73
N ARG A 426 29.56 5.51 -2.10
CA ARG A 426 30.86 4.83 -1.98
C ARG A 426 30.65 3.33 -1.78
N LYS A 427 31.75 2.56 -1.80
CA LYS A 427 31.70 1.16 -1.39
C LYS A 427 31.39 1.08 0.12
N PRO A 428 30.34 0.34 0.54
CA PRO A 428 30.05 0.16 1.95
C PRO A 428 31.11 -0.72 2.64
N MET A 429 31.16 -0.64 3.96
CA MET A 429 31.95 -1.49 4.83
C MET A 429 31.02 -2.27 5.76
N ARG A 430 31.51 -3.39 6.30
CA ARG A 430 30.80 -4.10 7.37
C ARG A 430 30.57 -3.14 8.55
N GLY A 431 29.34 -3.08 9.03
CA GLY A 431 28.92 -2.18 10.11
C GLY A 431 28.32 -0.87 9.64
N ASP A 432 28.45 -0.50 8.36
CA ASP A 432 27.69 0.63 7.82
C ASP A 432 26.19 0.38 7.93
N PHE A 433 25.43 1.46 8.09
CA PHE A 433 23.98 1.42 8.01
C PHE A 433 23.53 1.86 6.62
N ILE A 434 22.60 1.10 6.04
CA ILE A 434 21.93 1.42 4.79
C ILE A 434 20.46 1.62 5.06
N VAL A 435 19.92 2.71 4.54
CA VAL A 435 18.49 3.01 4.61
C VAL A 435 17.80 2.69 3.29
N PHE A 436 16.57 2.20 3.40
CA PHE A 436 15.62 1.99 2.32
C PHE A 436 14.46 2.96 2.54
N TYR A 437 14.30 3.92 1.64
CA TYR A 437 13.20 4.87 1.73
C TYR A 437 11.91 4.30 1.16
N ASP A 438 10.78 4.95 1.45
CA ASP A 438 9.45 4.61 0.93
C ASP A 438 8.96 3.21 1.33
N THR A 439 9.38 2.77 2.52
CA THR A 439 9.08 1.44 3.09
C THR A 439 8.00 1.51 4.18
N GLY A 440 7.25 2.61 4.25
CA GLY A 440 6.18 2.77 5.24
C GLY A 440 4.93 1.93 4.95
N ALA A 441 4.78 1.41 3.73
CA ALA A 441 3.63 0.60 3.32
C ALA A 441 4.07 -0.79 2.83
N TYR A 442 3.41 -1.82 3.36
CA TYR A 442 3.46 -3.22 2.94
C TYR A 442 4.78 -3.98 3.07
N GLU A 443 5.82 -3.39 3.67
CA GLU A 443 7.09 -4.11 3.85
C GLU A 443 7.01 -5.21 4.90
N ASP A 444 6.26 -4.95 5.97
CA ASP A 444 6.01 -5.86 7.07
C ASP A 444 4.76 -6.72 6.86
N PHE A 445 4.07 -6.58 5.72
CA PHE A 445 2.80 -7.24 5.46
C PHE A 445 2.91 -8.77 5.53
N PHE A 446 4.02 -9.33 5.04
CA PHE A 446 4.38 -10.75 5.21
C PHE A 446 5.55 -10.96 6.18
N ALA A 447 5.71 -10.05 7.16
CA ALA A 447 6.79 -10.19 8.12
C ALA A 447 6.68 -11.52 8.87
N SER A 448 7.79 -12.26 8.92
CA SER A 448 7.80 -13.62 9.47
C SER A 448 9.08 -13.92 10.23
N ASN A 449 9.06 -15.03 10.96
CA ASN A 449 10.21 -15.58 11.65
C ASN A 449 10.96 -16.62 10.79
N ALA A 450 11.03 -16.41 9.47
CA ALA A 450 11.83 -17.26 8.59
C ALA A 450 13.28 -17.35 9.13
N ASN A 451 13.83 -18.56 9.16
CA ASN A 451 15.11 -18.87 9.80
C ASN A 451 15.21 -18.45 11.29
N LEU A 452 14.07 -18.34 11.97
CA LEU A 452 13.96 -17.88 13.36
C LEU A 452 14.55 -16.48 13.60
N PHE A 453 14.64 -15.65 12.56
CA PHE A 453 14.99 -14.25 12.77
C PHE A 453 13.83 -13.51 13.46
N PRO A 454 14.10 -12.66 14.46
CA PRO A 454 13.07 -11.88 15.12
C PRO A 454 12.53 -10.79 14.20
N ARG A 455 11.22 -10.51 14.29
CA ARG A 455 10.66 -9.34 13.60
C ARG A 455 11.26 -8.04 14.15
N PRO A 456 11.56 -7.05 13.28
CA PRO A 456 12.18 -5.79 13.68
C PRO A 456 11.36 -4.95 14.67
N ALA A 457 12.06 -4.08 15.40
CA ALA A 457 11.43 -2.99 16.12
C ALA A 457 10.83 -1.95 15.15
N ARG A 458 9.85 -1.17 15.65
CA ARG A 458 9.28 -0.02 14.96
C ARG A 458 9.34 1.22 15.82
N VAL A 459 9.77 2.31 15.21
CA VAL A 459 9.88 3.63 15.85
C VAL A 459 8.99 4.61 15.11
N MET A 460 8.27 5.43 15.86
CA MET A 460 7.59 6.61 15.35
C MET A 460 8.37 7.85 15.79
N VAL A 461 8.63 8.75 14.86
CA VAL A 461 9.17 10.09 15.11
C VAL A 461 8.01 11.07 15.09
N SER A 462 7.75 11.74 16.22
CA SER A 462 6.70 12.75 16.35
C SER A 462 7.09 14.08 15.74
N LYS A 463 6.09 14.95 15.48
CA LYS A 463 6.30 16.27 14.85
C LYS A 463 7.24 17.20 15.62
N ASP A 464 7.33 17.03 16.93
CA ASP A 464 8.22 17.79 17.79
C ASP A 464 9.64 17.19 17.90
N GLY A 465 9.98 16.24 17.03
CA GLY A 465 11.33 15.68 16.91
C GLY A 465 11.67 14.69 18.02
N ARG A 466 10.68 13.98 18.58
CA ARG A 466 10.92 12.90 19.55
C ARG A 466 10.68 11.54 18.93
N ASP A 467 11.58 10.61 19.19
CA ASP A 467 11.42 9.23 18.79
C ASP A 467 10.77 8.38 19.90
N LYS A 468 9.92 7.44 19.50
CA LYS A 468 9.27 6.49 20.41
C LYS A 468 9.23 5.09 19.80
N LEU A 469 9.67 4.10 20.56
CA LEU A 469 9.43 2.70 20.26
C LEU A 469 7.92 2.41 20.33
N VAL A 470 7.32 2.07 19.18
CA VAL A 470 5.88 1.77 19.07
C VAL A 470 5.61 0.28 18.91
N VAL A 471 6.60 -0.49 18.45
CA VAL A 471 6.61 -1.95 18.49
C VAL A 471 8.02 -2.38 18.88
N ARG A 472 8.15 -3.17 19.95
CA ARG A 472 9.45 -3.72 20.35
C ARG A 472 9.89 -4.81 19.37
N ARG A 473 11.20 -5.01 19.26
CA ARG A 473 11.75 -6.19 18.57
C ARG A 473 11.24 -7.46 19.24
N GLU A 474 11.01 -8.49 18.44
CA GLU A 474 10.80 -9.84 19.00
C GLU A 474 12.10 -10.33 19.66
N GLU A 475 11.97 -10.93 20.82
CA GLU A 475 13.02 -11.68 21.48
C GLU A 475 12.88 -13.16 21.14
N TYR A 476 13.91 -13.95 21.45
CA TYR A 476 13.92 -15.39 21.21
C TYR A 476 12.61 -16.05 21.69
N THR A 477 12.15 -15.71 22.91
CA THR A 477 10.93 -16.26 23.53
C THR A 477 9.63 -15.93 22.81
N ASP A 478 9.56 -14.83 22.06
CA ASP A 478 8.34 -14.49 21.32
C ASP A 478 8.12 -15.48 20.16
N ILE A 479 9.21 -15.95 19.55
CA ILE A 479 9.19 -16.76 18.32
C ILE A 479 8.49 -18.11 18.55
N PHE A 480 8.68 -18.71 19.72
CA PHE A 480 8.09 -20.01 20.11
C PHE A 480 7.05 -19.87 21.22
N SER A 481 6.54 -18.67 21.48
CA SER A 481 5.52 -18.42 22.52
C SER A 481 4.20 -19.18 22.30
N ARG A 482 3.99 -19.73 21.10
CA ARG A 482 2.81 -20.51 20.70
C ARG A 482 3.08 -22.02 20.65
N ASP A 483 4.32 -22.44 20.85
CA ASP A 483 4.70 -23.83 20.80
C ASP A 483 4.20 -24.51 22.08
N MET A 484 3.44 -25.59 21.91
CA MET A 484 2.99 -26.43 23.01
C MET A 484 3.94 -27.61 23.13
N GLY A 485 4.41 -27.89 24.34
CA GLY A 485 5.24 -29.06 24.59
C GLY A 485 4.45 -30.36 24.50
N LEU A 486 5.17 -31.48 24.51
CA LEU A 486 4.62 -32.83 24.43
C LEU A 486 4.42 -33.45 25.83
N GLU A 487 4.41 -32.65 26.90
CA GLU A 487 4.41 -33.15 28.28
C GLU A 487 3.16 -34.00 28.60
N GLU A 488 2.05 -33.80 27.89
CA GLU A 488 0.82 -34.59 28.03
C GLU A 488 0.80 -35.86 27.14
N MET A 489 1.83 -36.09 26.33
CA MET A 489 1.94 -37.25 25.42
C MET A 489 3.01 -38.28 25.82
N ILE A 490 3.80 -38.02 26.88
CA ILE A 490 4.94 -38.87 27.32
C ILE A 490 4.64 -39.58 28.63
#